data_AF-A0A0A8HBF4-F1
#
_entry.id   AF-A0A0A8HBF4-F1
#
_cell.length_a   1.000
_cell.length_b   1.000
_cell.length_c   1.000
_cell.angle_alpha   90.00
_cell.angle_beta   90.00
_cell.angle_gamma   90.00
#
_symmetry.space_group_name_H-M   'P 1'
#
loop_
_entity.id
_entity.type
_entity.pdbx_description
1 polymer ?
#
loop_
_entity_poly.entity_id
_entity_poly.type
_entity_poly.pdbx_seq_one_letter_code
_entity_poly.pdbx_strand_id
1 'polypeptide(L)'
;MMLEKYYIVAILMFIIGLIGIIKRQNLIMLFISSEILLNAANLALVTAGASHNDIEGQIFALFVMGVAACEVAVGIALCVLWYRKTGTLELSSLAEKGETKCKI
;
A
#
# COMPACT_ATOMS: atom_id res chain seq x y z
N MET A 1 -27.23 2.34 9.69
CA MET A 1 -26.52 2.57 10.97
C MET A 1 -25.33 1.62 11.23
N MET A 2 -25.42 0.30 11.05
CA MET A 2 -24.23 -0.57 11.23
C MET A 2 -23.19 -0.39 10.11
N LEU A 3 -23.63 -0.35 8.84
CA LEU A 3 -22.76 -0.24 7.67
C LEU A 3 -22.00 1.09 7.58
N GLU A 4 -22.61 2.20 8.01
CA GLU A 4 -21.96 3.52 8.09
C GLU A 4 -20.73 3.52 9.00
N LYS A 5 -20.72 2.70 10.06
CA LYS A 5 -19.57 2.59 10.97
C LYS A 5 -18.35 1.98 10.27
N TYR A 6 -18.56 1.03 9.37
CA TYR A 6 -17.47 0.39 8.64
C TYR A 6 -16.82 1.35 7.63
N TYR A 7 -17.61 2.25 7.02
CA TYR A 7 -17.04 3.33 6.19
C TYR A 7 -16.16 4.28 7.00
N ILE A 8 -16.58 4.65 8.22
CA ILE A 8 -15.76 5.48 9.11
C ILE A 8 -14.43 4.78 9.42
N VAL A 9 -14.46 3.48 9.74
CA VAL A 9 -13.23 2.70 9.98
C VAL A 9 -12.35 2.64 8.74
N ALA A 10 -12.94 2.41 7.55
CA ALA A 10 -12.20 2.41 6.29
C ALA A 10 -11.50 3.75 6.02
N ILE A 11 -12.19 4.87 6.23
CA ILE A 11 -11.62 6.22 6.07
C ILE A 11 -10.49 6.46 7.06
N LEU A 12 -10.67 6.09 8.34
CA LEU A 12 -9.63 6.24 9.36
C LEU A 12 -8.39 5.40 9.03
N MET A 13 -8.56 4.14 8.63
CA MET A 13 -7.45 3.29 8.19
C MET A 13 -6.77 3.85 6.94
N PHE A 14 -7.52 4.39 5.99
CA PHE A 14 -6.97 5.00 4.78
C PHE A 14 -6.09 6.22 5.11
N ILE A 15 -6.56 7.10 6.01
CA ILE A 15 -5.77 8.26 6.46
C ILE A 15 -4.49 7.82 7.16
N ILE A 16 -4.55 6.79 8.01
CA ILE A 16 -3.37 6.24 8.70
C ILE A 16 -2.36 5.71 7.67
N GLY A 17 -2.80 4.94 6.69
CA GLY A 17 -1.95 4.43 5.62
C GLY A 17 -1.33 5.56 4.78
N LEU A 18 -2.11 6.60 4.47
CA LEU A 18 -1.64 7.77 3.72
C LEU A 18 -0.56 8.54 4.48
N ILE A 19 -0.77 8.77 5.78
CA ILE A 19 0.25 9.39 6.65
C ILE A 19 1.50 8.52 6.71
N GLY A 20 1.34 7.19 6.73
CA GLY A 20 2.43 6.23 6.64
C GLY A 20 3.30 6.44 5.40
N ILE A 21 2.69 6.52 4.21
CA ILE A 21 3.43 6.75 2.96
C ILE A 21 4.22 8.07 2.99
N ILE A 22 3.61 9.15 3.48
CA ILE A 22 4.25 10.49 3.46
C ILE A 22 5.41 10.57 4.45
N LYS A 23 5.32 9.91 5.61
CA LYS A 23 6.29 10.07 6.71
C LYS A 23 7.44 9.08 6.67
N ARG A 24 7.31 7.93 5.99
CA ARG A 24 8.29 6.85 6.07
C ARG A 24 9.37 7.02 5.01
N GLN A 25 10.63 7.04 5.44
CA GLN A 25 11.80 7.07 4.56
C GLN A 25 12.43 5.70 4.33
N ASN A 26 12.01 4.67 5.07
CA ASN A 26 12.48 3.30 4.84
C ASN A 26 11.57 2.61 3.82
N LEU A 27 12.15 1.99 2.78
CA LEU A 27 11.42 1.32 1.70
C LEU A 27 10.47 0.23 2.20
N ILE A 28 10.91 -0.59 3.16
CA ILE A 28 10.05 -1.65 3.72
C ILE A 28 8.81 -1.05 4.40
N MET A 29 9.00 0.03 5.16
CA MET A 29 7.89 0.71 5.84
C MET A 29 6.92 1.37 4.86
N LEU A 30 7.40 1.74 3.68
CA LEU A 30 6.57 2.28 2.61
C LEU A 30 5.65 1.18 2.04
N PHE A 31 6.17 -0.04 1.80
CA PHE A 31 5.35 -1.18 1.39
C PHE A 31 4.28 -1.54 2.44
N ILE A 32 4.64 -1.58 3.72
CA ILE A 32 3.65 -1.81 4.80
C ILE A 32 2.56 -0.74 4.81
N SER A 33 2.90 0.52 4.50
CA SER A 33 1.91 1.60 4.42
C SER A 33 0.99 1.45 3.19
N SER A 34 1.53 0.95 2.06
CA SER A 34 0.74 0.59 0.86
C SER A 34 -0.29 -0.50 1.18
N GLU A 35 0.11 -1.55 1.91
CA GLU A 35 -0.78 -2.64 2.33
C GLU A 35 -1.93 -2.16 3.23
N ILE A 36 -1.66 -1.21 4.13
CA ILE A 36 -2.71 -0.62 4.98
C ILE A 36 -3.73 0.16 4.15
N LEU A 37 -3.28 0.89 3.10
CA LEU A 37 -4.18 1.60 2.18
C LEU A 37 -5.03 0.64 1.36
N LEU A 38 -4.43 -0.41 0.79
CA LEU A 38 -5.14 -1.44 0.03
C LEU A 38 -6.17 -2.17 0.89
N ASN A 39 -5.83 -2.47 2.15
CA ASN A 39 -6.77 -3.09 3.08
C ASN A 39 -7.94 -2.16 3.46
N ALA A 40 -7.69 -0.85 3.61
CA ALA A 40 -8.73 0.14 3.83
C ALA A 40 -9.69 0.24 2.62
N ALA A 41 -9.15 0.21 1.40
CA ALA A 41 -9.95 0.18 0.17
C ALA A 41 -10.80 -1.11 0.07
N ASN A 42 -10.24 -2.27 0.42
CA ASN A 42 -10.97 -3.53 0.47
C ASN A 42 -12.13 -3.48 1.48
N LEU A 43 -11.91 -2.90 2.66
CA LEU A 43 -12.97 -2.73 3.65
C LEU A 43 -14.11 -1.85 3.12
N ALA A 44 -13.80 -0.74 2.44
CA ALA A 44 -14.79 0.13 1.82
C ALA A 44 -15.61 -0.60 0.75
N LEU A 45 -14.94 -1.39 -0.09
CA LEU A 45 -15.55 -2.17 -1.16
C LEU A 45 -16.47 -3.29 -0.64
N VAL A 46 -16.03 -4.04 0.37
CA VAL A 46 -16.86 -5.08 1.02
C VAL A 46 -18.07 -4.43 1.69
N THR A 47 -17.90 -3.27 2.31
CA THR A 47 -19.01 -2.51 2.91
C THR A 47 -20.01 -2.03 1.85
N ALA A 48 -19.52 -1.61 0.68
CA ALA A 48 -20.35 -1.21 -0.45
C ALA A 48 -21.17 -2.37 -1.02
N GLY A 49 -20.55 -3.55 -1.22
CA GLY A 49 -21.27 -4.76 -1.63
C GLY A 49 -22.32 -5.17 -0.60
N ALA A 50 -21.95 -5.20 0.69
CA ALA A 50 -22.89 -5.52 1.77
C ALA A 50 -24.06 -4.53 1.87
N SER A 51 -23.86 -3.26 1.52
CA SER A 51 -24.93 -2.23 1.52
C SER A 51 -25.96 -2.44 0.41
N HIS A 52 -25.55 -3.02 -0.72
CA HIS A 52 -26.43 -3.30 -1.87
C HIS A 52 -26.90 -4.77 -1.91
N ASN A 53 -26.58 -5.57 -0.89
CA ASN A 53 -26.78 -7.03 -0.87
C ASN A 53 -26.14 -7.74 -2.07
N ASP A 54 -24.98 -7.23 -2.51
CA ASP A 54 -24.24 -7.75 -3.65
C ASP A 54 -22.93 -8.43 -3.20
N ILE A 55 -22.65 -9.58 -3.81
CA ILE A 55 -21.44 -10.36 -3.60
C ILE A 55 -20.26 -9.83 -4.43
N GLU A 56 -20.51 -9.00 -5.44
CA GLU A 56 -19.45 -8.45 -6.31
C GLU A 56 -18.36 -7.71 -5.52
N GLY A 57 -18.75 -6.94 -4.50
CA GLY A 57 -17.80 -6.24 -3.63
C GLY A 57 -16.86 -7.18 -2.86
N GLN A 58 -17.32 -8.39 -2.52
CA GLN A 58 -16.50 -9.39 -1.84
C GLN A 58 -15.56 -10.10 -2.83
N ILE A 59 -16.06 -10.41 -4.03
CA ILE A 59 -15.27 -11.04 -5.10
C ILE A 59 -14.11 -10.12 -5.50
N PHE A 60 -14.38 -8.83 -5.69
CA PHE A 60 -13.33 -7.89 -6.07
C PHE A 60 -12.32 -7.64 -4.93
N ALA A 61 -12.73 -7.70 -3.66
CA ALA A 61 -11.79 -7.65 -2.53
C ALA A 61 -10.81 -8.85 -2.53
N LEU A 62 -11.29 -10.06 -2.88
CA LEU A 62 -10.42 -11.23 -3.05
C LEU A 62 -9.40 -11.02 -4.18
N PHE A 63 -9.82 -10.42 -5.30
CA PHE A 63 -8.92 -10.10 -6.41
C PHE A 63 -7.83 -9.11 -5.99
N VAL A 64 -8.20 -8.05 -5.26
CA VAL A 64 -7.24 -7.06 -4.74
C VAL A 64 -6.24 -7.71 -3.77
N MET A 65 -6.67 -8.66 -2.92
CA MET A 65 -5.72 -9.39 -2.06
C MET A 65 -4.71 -10.22 -2.87
N GLY A 66 -5.14 -10.80 -4.00
CA GLY A 66 -4.22 -11.47 -4.93
C GLY A 66 -3.21 -10.51 -5.54
N VAL A 67 -3.66 -9.32 -5.99
CA VAL A 67 -2.78 -8.28 -6.54
C VAL A 67 -1.80 -7.75 -5.49
N ALA A 68 -2.26 -7.54 -4.26
CA ALA A 68 -1.42 -7.09 -3.14
C ALA A 68 -0.30 -8.11 -2.85
N ALA A 69 -0.62 -9.42 -2.86
CA ALA A 69 0.39 -10.47 -2.70
C ALA A 69 1.46 -10.41 -3.82
N CYS A 70 1.06 -10.15 -5.06
CA CYS A 70 1.99 -9.96 -6.17
C CYS A 70 2.85 -8.69 -6.00
N GLU A 71 2.27 -7.57 -5.57
CA GLU A 71 2.99 -6.33 -5.29
C GLU A 71 4.09 -6.52 -4.25
N VAL A 72 3.78 -7.14 -3.11
CA VAL A 72 4.75 -7.37 -2.03
C VAL A 72 5.88 -8.30 -2.48
N ALA A 73 5.57 -9.35 -3.25
CA ALA A 73 6.60 -10.25 -3.78
C ALA A 73 7.61 -9.50 -4.67
N VAL A 74 7.11 -8.67 -5.59
CA VAL A 74 7.94 -7.83 -6.47
C VAL A 74 8.68 -6.75 -5.67
N GLY A 75 8.01 -6.12 -4.72
CA GLY A 75 8.55 -5.05 -3.88
C GLY A 75 9.71 -5.51 -2.99
N ILE A 76 9.59 -6.69 -2.38
CA ILE A 76 10.66 -7.29 -1.58
C ILE A 76 11.82 -7.71 -2.47
N ALA A 77 11.57 -8.32 -3.63
CA ALA A 77 12.63 -8.68 -4.57
C ALA A 77 13.45 -7.44 -5.00
N LEU A 78 12.78 -6.32 -5.26
CA LEU A 78 13.43 -5.05 -5.57
C LEU A 78 14.21 -4.49 -4.37
N CYS A 79 13.65 -4.54 -3.16
CA CYS A 79 14.35 -4.13 -1.93
C CYS A 79 15.65 -4.92 -1.73
N VAL A 80 15.63 -6.24 -1.91
CA VAL A 80 16.81 -7.09 -1.76
C VAL A 80 17.88 -6.74 -2.81
N LEU A 81 17.47 -6.56 -4.07
CA LEU A 81 18.40 -6.16 -5.14
C LEU A 81 19.03 -4.79 -4.85
N TRP A 82 18.23 -3.84 -4.36
CA TRP A 82 18.73 -2.52 -3.99
C TRP A 82 19.71 -2.59 -2.83
N TYR A 83 19.36 -3.31 -1.77
CA TYR A 83 20.22 -3.48 -0.59
C TYR A 83 21.57 -4.09 -0.96
N ARG A 84 21.61 -5.06 -1.88
CA ARG A 84 22.86 -5.64 -2.38
C ARG A 84 23.75 -4.62 -3.12
N LYS A 85 23.16 -3.59 -3.73
CA LYS A 85 23.88 -2.57 -4.51
C LYS A 85 24.32 -1.36 -3.68
N THR A 86 23.52 -0.95 -2.71
CA THR A 86 23.71 0.31 -1.97
C THR A 86 24.02 0.12 -0.49
N GLY A 87 23.74 -1.06 0.07
CA GLY A 87 23.86 -1.33 1.51
C GLY A 87 22.82 -0.60 2.38
N THR A 88 21.86 0.09 1.78
CA THR A 88 20.83 0.87 2.49
C THR A 88 19.45 0.70 1.83
N LEU A 89 18.40 0.76 2.65
CA LEU A 89 16.98 0.72 2.23
C LEU A 89 16.30 2.09 2.39
N GLU A 90 17.07 3.15 2.60
CA GLU A 90 16.53 4.50 2.71
C GLU A 90 16.16 5.09 1.34
N LEU A 91 14.98 5.68 1.27
CA LEU A 91 14.43 6.33 0.08
C LEU A 91 15.25 7.56 -0.36
N SER A 92 15.91 8.24 0.59
CA SER A 92 16.85 9.34 0.31
C SER A 92 17.96 8.93 -0.67
N SER A 93 18.49 7.71 -0.51
CA SER A 93 19.55 7.16 -1.37
C SER A 93 19.10 6.90 -2.81
N LEU A 94 17.80 6.80 -3.06
CA LEU A 94 17.21 6.67 -4.39
C LEU A 94 17.10 8.03 -5.09
N ALA A 95 16.75 9.09 -4.36
CA ALA A 95 16.60 10.43 -4.91
C ALA A 95 17.95 10.99 -5.42
N GLU A 96 19.04 10.79 -4.65
CA GLU A 96 20.35 11.34 -4.97
C GLU A 96 20.98 10.75 -6.25
N LYS A 97 20.79 9.44 -6.50
CA LYS A 97 21.31 8.78 -7.72
C LYS A 97 20.58 9.16 -9.00
N GLY A 98 19.35 9.67 -8.91
CA GLY A 98 18.64 10.23 -10.06
C GLY A 98 19.29 11.51 -10.58
N GLU A 99 19.86 12.32 -9.69
CA GLU A 99 20.46 13.61 -10.04
C GLU A 99 21.89 13.50 -10.59
N THR A 100 22.67 12.50 -10.16
CA THR A 100 24.06 12.35 -10.67
C THR A 100 24.08 12.00 -12.17
N LYS A 101 23.05 11.36 -12.71
CA LYS A 101 22.94 11.10 -14.16
C LYS A 101 22.60 12.34 -15.00
N CYS A 102 22.10 13.42 -14.41
CA CYS A 102 21.78 14.67 -15.10
C CYS A 102 22.98 15.64 -15.14
N LYS A 103 24.06 15.34 -14.42
CA LYS A 103 25.25 16.20 -14.29
C LYS A 103 26.49 15.72 -15.06
N ILE A 104 26.36 14.69 -15.90
CA ILE A 104 27.44 14.19 -16.76
C ILE A 104 27.06 14.40 -18.22
#